data_AF-A0A9E3J7A4-F1
#
_entry.id   AF-A0A9E3J7A4-F1
#
_cell.length_a   1.000
_cell.length_b   1.000
_cell.length_c   1.000
_cell.angle_alpha   90.00
_cell.angle_beta   90.00
_cell.angle_gamma   90.00
#
_symmetry.space_group_name_H-M   'P 1'
#
loop_
_entity.id
_entity.type
_entity.pdbx_description
1 polymer ?
#
loop_
_entity_poly.entity_id
_entity_poly.type
_entity_poly.pdbx_seq_one_letter_code
_entity_poly.pdbx_strand_id
1 'polypeptide(L)'
;VDGRPVSYFYESPAPGTDGCPADAGEKCAREVLALGTPLLWWAACFAVLYVLWRWFFRRDWRAGAIACGIAAGYLPWFNYQERTIFFFYTIVFLPFLCLAVAMLIGALVGPPGSKDTRRVVGATTAGVLVLLITWNFIYFWPLYTGTSIPIDDWRSRMWLDTWV
;
A
#
# COMPACT_ATOMS: atom_id res chain seq x y z
N VAL A 1 9.89 9.82 12.97
CA VAL A 1 8.61 9.45 12.31
C VAL A 1 8.26 8.08 12.85
N ASP A 2 7.28 7.97 13.75
CA ASP A 2 6.81 6.65 14.18
C ASP A 2 6.14 5.97 12.99
N GLY A 3 6.73 4.87 12.53
CA GLY A 3 6.21 4.04 11.43
C GLY A 3 5.03 3.16 11.84
N ARG A 4 4.35 3.53 12.94
CA ARG A 4 3.23 2.78 13.49
C ARG A 4 1.95 3.15 12.74
N PRO A 5 1.21 2.16 12.20
CA PRO A 5 -0.06 2.44 11.54
C PRO A 5 -1.08 2.96 12.55
N VAL A 6 -1.97 3.85 12.10
CA VAL A 6 -3.00 4.42 12.99
C VAL A 6 -4.11 3.40 13.17
N SER A 7 -4.34 2.97 14.41
CA SER A 7 -5.50 2.15 14.77
C SER A 7 -6.73 3.05 14.90
N TYR A 8 -7.76 2.81 14.09
CA TYR A 8 -9.05 3.51 14.20
C TYR A 8 -9.99 2.85 15.20
N PHE A 9 -9.78 1.57 15.48
CA PHE A 9 -10.61 0.77 16.36
C PHE A 9 -9.84 -0.45 16.83
N TYR A 10 -9.86 -0.78 18.12
CA TYR A 10 -9.27 -1.99 18.67
C TYR A 10 -10.09 -2.55 19.84
N GLU A 11 -10.46 -3.82 19.76
CA GLU A 11 -11.10 -4.59 20.81
C GLU A 11 -10.41 -5.95 20.99
N SER A 12 -10.49 -6.51 22.20
CA SER A 12 -9.93 -7.83 22.52
C SER A 12 -11.01 -8.79 23.07
N PRO A 13 -11.92 -9.28 22.21
CA PRO A 13 -13.02 -10.14 22.64
C PRO A 13 -12.52 -11.47 23.19
N ALA A 14 -13.24 -12.00 24.18
CA ALA A 14 -12.97 -13.32 24.76
C ALA A 14 -13.41 -14.43 23.80
N PRO A 15 -12.86 -15.65 23.93
CA PRO A 15 -13.34 -16.81 23.18
C PRO A 15 -14.86 -16.98 23.30
N GLY A 16 -15.55 -17.13 22.17
CA GLY A 16 -17.01 -17.29 22.10
C GLY A 16 -17.81 -15.97 22.11
N THR A 17 -17.15 -14.81 22.14
CA THR A 17 -17.78 -13.48 22.08
C THR A 17 -17.39 -12.72 20.81
N ASP A 18 -18.31 -11.90 20.28
CA ASP A 18 -18.07 -10.96 19.15
C ASP A 18 -17.32 -11.57 17.95
N GLY A 19 -17.67 -12.81 17.58
CA GLY A 19 -17.10 -13.53 16.45
C GLY A 19 -15.74 -14.19 16.70
N CYS A 20 -15.20 -14.13 17.93
CA CYS A 20 -14.03 -14.91 18.32
C CYS A 20 -14.39 -16.39 18.50
N PRO A 21 -13.66 -17.34 17.89
CA PRO A 21 -13.92 -18.78 18.05
C PRO A 21 -13.91 -19.20 19.53
N ALA A 22 -14.84 -20.08 19.92
CA ALA A 22 -14.97 -20.54 21.30
C ALA A 22 -13.81 -21.46 21.76
N ASP A 23 -13.12 -22.07 20.80
CA ASP A 23 -11.95 -22.92 20.96
C ASP A 23 -10.62 -22.15 20.90
N ALA A 24 -10.66 -20.81 20.78
CA ALA A 24 -9.45 -19.99 20.81
C ALA A 24 -8.76 -20.06 22.19
N GLY A 25 -7.46 -20.32 22.21
CA GLY A 25 -6.66 -20.43 23.44
C GLY A 25 -6.41 -19.08 24.16
N GLU A 26 -6.51 -17.97 23.43
CA GLU A 26 -6.33 -16.60 23.93
C GLU A 26 -7.45 -15.68 23.42
N LYS A 27 -7.51 -14.44 23.94
CA LYS A 27 -8.42 -13.40 23.42
C LYS A 27 -8.10 -13.12 21.95
N CYS A 28 -9.13 -12.91 21.14
CA CYS A 28 -8.96 -12.48 19.76
C CYS A 28 -8.56 -11.00 19.69
N ALA A 29 -7.94 -10.58 18.59
CA ALA A 29 -7.74 -9.18 18.26
C ALA A 29 -8.76 -8.77 17.18
N ARG A 30 -9.43 -7.64 17.41
CA ARG A 30 -10.40 -7.07 16.48
C ARG A 30 -10.01 -5.62 16.23
N GLU A 31 -9.44 -5.34 15.07
CA GLU A 31 -8.83 -4.03 14.79
C GLU A 31 -9.22 -3.49 13.41
N VAL A 32 -9.46 -2.17 13.32
CA VAL A 32 -9.50 -1.44 12.05
C VAL A 32 -8.23 -0.59 11.93
N LEU A 33 -7.29 -1.05 11.12
CA LEU A 33 -5.98 -0.44 10.96
C LEU A 33 -5.91 0.40 9.69
N ALA A 34 -5.50 1.66 9.81
CA ALA A 34 -5.30 2.59 8.70
C ALA A 34 -3.99 2.31 7.93
N LEU A 35 -3.84 1.08 7.46
CA LEU A 35 -2.67 0.59 6.73
C LEU A 35 -3.08 0.29 5.29
N GLY A 36 -2.52 0.97 4.29
CA GLY A 36 -2.70 0.49 2.91
C GLY A 36 -1.86 -0.78 2.68
N THR A 37 -2.14 -1.53 1.61
CA THR A 37 -1.44 -2.80 1.35
C THR A 37 0.08 -2.57 1.23
N PRO A 38 0.90 -3.21 2.09
CA PRO A 38 2.35 -2.98 2.11
C PRO A 38 3.02 -3.11 0.74
N LEU A 39 2.63 -4.13 -0.04
CA LEU A 39 3.20 -4.33 -1.38
C LEU A 39 2.85 -3.20 -2.35
N LEU A 40 1.64 -2.66 -2.29
CA LEU A 40 1.24 -1.55 -3.15
C LEU A 40 2.00 -0.28 -2.80
N TRP A 41 2.19 -0.02 -1.50
CA TRP A 41 2.97 1.14 -1.04
C TRP A 41 4.43 1.05 -1.48
N TRP A 42 5.07 -0.11 -1.34
CA TRP A 42 6.43 -0.30 -1.83
C TRP A 42 6.51 -0.17 -3.35
N ALA A 43 5.55 -0.75 -4.09
CA ALA A 43 5.46 -0.57 -5.53
C ALA A 43 5.28 0.91 -5.92
N ALA A 44 4.49 1.67 -5.17
CA ALA A 44 4.32 3.10 -5.37
C ALA A 44 5.62 3.88 -5.13
N CYS A 45 6.42 3.53 -4.12
CA CYS A 45 7.74 4.13 -3.90
C CYS A 45 8.65 3.94 -5.13
N PHE A 46 8.74 2.72 -5.66
CA PHE A 46 9.49 2.46 -6.90
C PHE A 46 8.89 3.19 -8.11
N ALA A 47 7.56 3.29 -8.18
CA ALA A 47 6.87 4.01 -9.25
C ALA A 47 7.17 5.52 -9.22
N VAL A 48 7.28 6.14 -8.04
CA VAL A 48 7.68 7.55 -7.93
C VAL A 48 9.09 7.75 -8.48
N LEU A 49 10.04 6.89 -8.12
CA LEU A 49 11.41 6.94 -8.67
C LEU A 49 11.40 6.78 -10.20
N TYR A 50 10.60 5.86 -10.72
CA TYR A 50 10.45 5.65 -12.16
C TYR A 50 9.86 6.87 -12.88
N VAL A 51 8.82 7.48 -12.32
CA VAL A 51 8.19 8.70 -12.86
C VAL A 51 9.18 9.86 -12.87
N LEU A 52 9.94 10.07 -11.79
CA LEU A 52 10.97 11.11 -11.71
C LEU A 52 12.08 10.88 -12.74
N TRP A 53 12.58 9.65 -12.85
CA TRP A 53 13.56 9.28 -13.88
C TRP A 53 13.02 9.55 -15.29
N ARG A 54 11.77 9.14 -15.57
CA ARG A 54 11.15 9.31 -16.88
C ARG A 54 10.90 10.80 -17.19
N TRP A 55 10.48 11.59 -16.22
CA TRP A 55 10.33 13.03 -16.37
C TRP A 55 11.67 13.70 -16.67
N PHE A 56 12.74 13.37 -15.92
CA PHE A 56 14.03 14.03 -16.06
C PHE A 56 14.78 13.63 -17.35
N PHE A 57 14.91 12.32 -17.61
CA PHE A 57 15.72 11.79 -18.71
C PHE A 57 14.95 11.66 -20.03
N ARG A 58 13.66 11.34 -19.99
CA ARG A 58 12.82 11.19 -21.21
C ARG A 58 12.00 12.44 -21.51
N ARG A 59 12.02 13.46 -20.63
CA ARG A 59 11.24 14.70 -20.77
C ARG A 59 9.75 14.44 -21.06
N ASP A 60 9.22 13.37 -20.49
CA ASP A 60 7.81 12.99 -20.65
C ASP A 60 6.92 13.90 -19.79
N TRP A 61 6.09 14.71 -20.44
CA TRP A 61 5.18 15.64 -19.77
C TRP A 61 4.16 14.93 -18.87
N ARG A 62 3.77 13.69 -19.23
CA ARG A 62 2.81 12.90 -18.45
C ARG A 62 3.40 12.52 -17.11
N ALA A 63 4.67 12.12 -17.11
CA ALA A 63 5.43 11.82 -15.89
C ALA A 63 5.61 13.07 -15.05
N GLY A 64 5.89 14.22 -15.69
CA GLY A 64 5.93 15.52 -15.02
C GLY A 64 4.62 15.88 -14.32
N ALA A 65 3.47 15.71 -15.01
CA ALA A 65 2.16 16.00 -14.43
C ALA A 65 1.86 15.14 -13.19
N ILE A 66 2.20 13.85 -13.24
CA ILE A 66 2.06 12.94 -12.09
C ILE A 66 2.98 13.38 -10.94
N ALA A 67 4.26 13.66 -11.22
CA ALA A 67 5.22 14.12 -10.23
C ALA A 67 4.78 15.43 -9.57
N CYS A 68 4.26 16.38 -10.35
CA CYS A 68 3.71 17.63 -9.86
C CYS A 68 2.52 17.41 -8.93
N GLY A 69 1.59 16.49 -9.24
CA GLY A 69 0.47 16.17 -8.36
C GLY A 69 0.90 15.59 -7.02
N ILE A 70 1.90 14.69 -7.04
CA ILE A 70 2.49 14.14 -5.82
C ILE A 70 3.19 15.24 -5.02
N ALA A 71 4.02 16.05 -5.66
CA ALA A 71 4.75 17.14 -5.02
C ALA A 71 3.82 18.20 -4.44
N ALA A 72 2.76 18.58 -5.15
CA ALA A 72 1.76 19.53 -4.68
C ALA A 72 0.99 19.02 -3.46
N GLY A 73 0.73 17.71 -3.38
CA GLY A 73 0.09 17.11 -2.21
C GLY A 73 1.04 16.87 -1.03
N TYR A 74 2.34 16.66 -1.28
CA TYR A 74 3.32 16.25 -0.26
C TYR A 74 4.17 17.40 0.29
N LEU A 75 4.69 18.28 -0.57
CA LEU A 75 5.60 19.36 -0.16
C LEU A 75 5.00 20.37 0.83
N PRO A 76 3.71 20.75 0.78
CA PRO A 76 3.15 21.69 1.74
C PRO A 76 3.30 21.22 3.20
N TRP A 77 3.27 19.92 3.46
CA TRP A 77 3.39 19.35 4.82
C TRP A 77 4.73 19.65 5.49
N PHE A 78 5.81 19.91 4.74
CA PHE A 78 7.09 20.33 5.29
C PHE A 78 7.03 21.68 6.00
N ASN A 79 6.01 22.51 5.72
CA ASN A 79 5.77 23.78 6.42
C ASN A 79 4.93 23.61 7.70
N TYR A 80 4.34 22.42 7.93
CA TYR A 80 3.42 22.15 9.03
C TYR A 80 3.93 21.05 9.98
N GLN A 81 5.26 20.91 10.12
CA GLN A 81 5.87 19.91 11.00
C GLN A 81 5.53 20.10 12.49
N GLU A 82 5.12 21.32 12.87
CA GLU A 82 4.67 21.68 14.22
C GLU A 82 3.30 21.05 14.59
N ARG A 83 2.60 20.43 13.62
CA ARG A 83 1.29 19.79 13.83
C ARG A 83 1.41 18.27 13.78
N THR A 84 0.51 17.59 14.47
CA THR A 84 0.38 16.13 14.39
C THR A 84 -0.11 15.74 12.99
N ILE A 85 0.71 15.01 12.24
CA ILE A 85 0.41 14.55 10.88
C ILE A 85 0.13 13.05 10.92
N PHE A 86 -0.98 12.63 10.33
CA PHE A 86 -1.38 11.23 10.25
C PHE A 86 -1.24 10.68 8.83
N PHE A 87 -1.06 9.36 8.73
CA PHE A 87 -0.85 8.67 7.46
C PHE A 87 -2.00 8.87 6.46
N PHE A 88 -3.25 8.94 6.93
CA PHE A 88 -4.42 9.08 6.04
C PHE A 88 -4.42 10.35 5.19
N TYR A 89 -3.65 11.38 5.55
CA TYR A 89 -3.51 12.59 4.73
C TYR A 89 -2.89 12.31 3.34
N THR A 90 -2.26 11.14 3.16
CA THR A 90 -1.78 10.70 1.84
C THR A 90 -2.91 10.51 0.81
N ILE A 91 -4.16 10.39 1.26
CA ILE A 91 -5.33 10.20 0.37
C ILE A 91 -5.46 11.30 -0.69
N VAL A 92 -4.99 12.52 -0.38
CA VAL A 92 -5.06 13.69 -1.28
C VAL A 92 -4.22 13.47 -2.55
N PHE A 93 -3.06 12.83 -2.45
CA PHE A 93 -2.18 12.56 -3.58
C PHE A 93 -2.18 11.08 -4.02
N LEU A 94 -2.96 10.23 -3.37
CA LEU A 94 -3.12 8.81 -3.71
C LEU A 94 -3.51 8.57 -5.18
N PRO A 95 -4.40 9.35 -5.83
CA PRO A 95 -4.70 9.15 -7.24
C PRO A 95 -3.47 9.28 -8.15
N PHE A 96 -2.55 10.20 -7.81
CA PHE A 96 -1.31 10.37 -8.57
C PHE A 96 -0.33 9.22 -8.33
N LEU A 97 -0.29 8.64 -7.13
CA LEU A 97 0.46 7.40 -6.88
C LEU A 97 -0.11 6.23 -7.71
N CYS A 98 -1.44 6.10 -7.80
CA CYS A 98 -2.07 5.09 -8.66
C CYS A 98 -1.68 5.28 -10.13
N LEU A 99 -1.66 6.53 -10.62
CA LEU A 99 -1.19 6.84 -11.98
C LEU A 99 0.31 6.52 -12.17
N ALA A 100 1.15 6.79 -11.16
CA ALA A 100 2.57 6.43 -11.20
C ALA A 100 2.75 4.91 -11.32
N VAL A 101 2.04 4.14 -10.49
CA VAL A 101 2.06 2.66 -10.54
C VAL A 101 1.55 2.15 -11.88
N ALA A 102 0.46 2.70 -12.40
CA ALA A 102 -0.05 2.33 -13.72
C ALA A 102 0.97 2.62 -14.83
N MET A 103 1.67 3.75 -14.77
CA MET A 103 2.74 4.08 -15.73
C MET A 103 3.92 3.12 -15.61
N LEU A 104 4.32 2.74 -14.39
CA LEU A 104 5.36 1.73 -14.15
C LEU A 104 4.95 0.37 -14.74
N ILE A 105 3.72 -0.08 -14.47
CA ILE A 105 3.18 -1.34 -15.01
C ILE A 105 3.16 -1.30 -16.55
N GLY A 106 2.69 -0.21 -17.15
CA GLY A 106 2.72 -0.03 -18.60
C GLY A 106 4.15 -0.11 -19.18
N ALA A 107 5.14 0.40 -18.44
CA ALA A 107 6.54 0.28 -18.82
C ALA A 107 7.09 -1.15 -18.70
N LEU A 108 6.63 -1.91 -17.69
CA LEU A 108 6.98 -3.33 -17.54
C LEU A 108 6.45 -4.15 -18.71
N VAL A 109 5.20 -3.94 -19.11
CA VAL A 109 4.57 -4.63 -20.26
C VAL A 109 5.33 -4.36 -21.57
N GLY A 110 5.82 -3.13 -21.76
CA GLY A 110 6.65 -2.74 -22.89
C GLY A 110 5.87 -2.15 -24.08
N PRO A 111 6.55 -1.45 -24.99
CA PRO A 111 5.92 -0.74 -26.11
C PRO A 111 5.35 -1.68 -27.19
N PRO A 112 4.37 -1.21 -27.99
CA PRO A 112 3.91 -1.90 -29.19
C PRO A 112 5.10 -2.19 -30.13
N GLY A 113 5.20 -3.41 -30.66
CA GLY A 113 6.30 -3.83 -31.54
C GLY A 113 7.53 -4.41 -30.83
N SER A 114 7.47 -4.60 -29.51
CA SER A 114 8.48 -5.37 -28.78
C SER A 114 8.53 -6.84 -29.25
N LYS A 115 9.73 -7.45 -29.24
CA LYS A 115 9.89 -8.90 -29.48
C LYS A 115 8.95 -9.71 -28.58
N ASP A 116 8.39 -10.80 -29.09
CA ASP A 116 7.42 -11.62 -28.35
C ASP A 116 7.92 -12.04 -26.98
N THR A 117 9.19 -12.48 -26.88
CA THR A 117 9.81 -12.83 -25.59
C THR A 117 9.81 -11.68 -24.58
N ARG A 118 10.12 -10.45 -25.02
CA ARG A 118 10.14 -9.27 -24.13
C ARG A 118 8.72 -8.91 -23.67
N ARG A 119 7.74 -9.02 -24.56
CA ARG A 119 6.34 -8.74 -24.27
C ARG A 119 5.76 -9.76 -23.30
N VAL A 120 6.07 -11.05 -23.47
CA VAL A 120 5.67 -12.13 -22.55
C VAL A 120 6.27 -11.87 -21.16
N VAL A 121 7.58 -11.69 -21.06
CA VAL A 121 8.24 -11.41 -19.77
C VAL A 121 7.65 -10.17 -19.10
N GLY A 122 7.42 -9.10 -19.86
CA GLY A 122 6.84 -7.86 -19.36
C GLY A 122 5.43 -8.03 -18.82
N ALA A 123 4.55 -8.68 -19.60
CA ALA A 123 3.18 -8.96 -19.22
C ALA A 123 3.09 -9.91 -18.02
N THR A 124 3.91 -10.97 -17.98
CA THR A 124 3.98 -11.88 -16.84
C THR A 124 4.45 -11.16 -15.59
N THR A 125 5.49 -10.32 -15.68
CA THR A 125 5.99 -9.57 -14.51
C THR A 125 4.93 -8.60 -13.97
N ALA A 126 4.25 -7.87 -14.87
CA ALA A 126 3.14 -6.99 -14.50
C ALA A 126 1.99 -7.77 -13.85
N GLY A 127 1.60 -8.90 -14.44
CA GLY A 127 0.53 -9.76 -13.92
C GLY A 127 0.86 -10.32 -12.53
N VAL A 128 2.08 -10.83 -12.34
CA VAL A 128 2.55 -11.33 -11.03
C VAL A 128 2.52 -10.22 -9.99
N LEU A 129 3.00 -9.01 -10.31
CA LEU A 129 2.95 -7.88 -9.38
C LEU A 129 1.51 -7.55 -8.95
N VAL A 130 0.57 -7.48 -9.90
CA VAL A 130 -0.84 -7.21 -9.60
C VAL A 130 -1.44 -8.32 -8.76
N LEU A 131 -1.17 -9.59 -9.08
CA LEU A 131 -1.66 -10.73 -8.30
C LEU A 131 -1.12 -10.72 -6.88
N LEU A 132 0.16 -10.39 -6.68
CA LEU A 132 0.77 -10.28 -5.36
C LEU A 132 0.14 -9.14 -4.54
N ILE A 133 -0.13 -7.99 -5.16
CA ILE A 133 -0.82 -6.87 -4.50
C ILE A 133 -2.24 -7.27 -4.08
N THR A 134 -2.98 -7.94 -4.96
CA THR A 134 -4.33 -8.45 -4.65
C THR A 134 -4.29 -9.49 -3.53
N TRP A 135 -3.32 -10.41 -3.56
CA TRP A 135 -3.11 -11.38 -2.49
C TRP A 135 -2.81 -10.69 -1.16
N ASN A 136 -1.95 -9.67 -1.17
CA ASN A 136 -1.63 -8.90 0.03
C ASN A 136 -2.87 -8.17 0.58
N PHE A 137 -3.73 -7.64 -0.28
CA PHE A 137 -5.02 -7.08 0.14
C PHE A 137 -5.91 -8.10 0.85
N ILE A 138 -6.02 -9.31 0.28
CA ILE A 138 -6.82 -10.41 0.87
C ILE A 138 -6.24 -10.85 2.21
N TYR A 139 -4.92 -10.95 2.32
CA TYR A 139 -4.22 -11.34 3.56
C TYR A 139 -4.48 -10.34 4.70
N PHE A 140 -4.48 -9.04 4.40
CA PHE A 140 -4.72 -7.94 5.35
C PHE A 140 -6.21 -7.59 5.53
N TRP A 141 -7.13 -8.18 4.76
CA TRP A 141 -8.57 -7.91 4.80
C TRP A 141 -9.20 -7.90 6.20
N PRO A 142 -8.85 -8.84 7.12
CA PRO A 142 -9.38 -8.83 8.48
C PRO A 142 -9.13 -7.51 9.24
N LEU A 143 -7.97 -6.89 9.01
CA LEU A 143 -7.56 -5.64 9.66
C LEU A 143 -8.23 -4.41 9.04
N TYR A 144 -8.80 -4.53 7.84
CA TYR A 144 -9.53 -3.43 7.19
C TYR A 144 -11.01 -3.46 7.53
N THR A 145 -11.53 -4.63 7.87
CA THR A 145 -12.95 -4.86 8.13
C THR A 145 -13.30 -4.99 9.62
N GLY A 146 -12.30 -5.01 10.50
CA GLY A 146 -12.53 -5.14 11.94
C GLY A 146 -13.12 -6.50 12.31
N THR A 147 -12.73 -7.56 11.61
CA THR A 147 -13.11 -8.93 11.96
C THR A 147 -12.26 -9.44 13.11
N SER A 148 -12.88 -10.14 14.05
CA SER A 148 -12.18 -10.78 15.17
C SER A 148 -11.36 -11.96 14.67
N ILE A 149 -10.05 -11.92 14.88
CA ILE A 149 -9.12 -13.01 14.53
C ILE A 149 -8.31 -13.44 15.75
N PRO A 150 -7.88 -14.71 15.84
CA PRO A 150 -6.95 -15.16 16.89
C PRO A 150 -5.72 -14.26 16.98
N ILE A 151 -5.19 -14.07 18.19
CA ILE A 151 -4.05 -13.16 18.42
C ILE A 151 -2.81 -13.55 17.62
N ASP A 152 -2.54 -14.84 17.43
CA ASP A 152 -1.40 -15.30 16.63
C ASP A 152 -1.57 -14.98 15.15
N ASP A 153 -2.81 -15.06 14.65
CA ASP A 153 -3.15 -14.63 13.29
C ASP A 153 -2.96 -13.12 13.13
N TRP A 154 -3.32 -12.32 14.13
CA TRP A 154 -3.06 -10.88 14.13
C TRP A 154 -1.55 -10.59 14.16
N ARG A 155 -0.78 -11.24 15.03
CA ARG A 155 0.68 -11.08 15.13
C ARG A 155 1.39 -11.42 13.81
N SER A 156 0.96 -12.47 13.11
CA SER A 156 1.54 -12.84 11.80
C SER A 156 1.33 -11.78 10.69
N ARG A 157 0.40 -10.85 10.90
CA ARG A 157 0.14 -9.72 9.98
C ARG A 157 0.94 -8.46 10.36
N MET A 158 1.52 -8.41 11.56
CA MET A 158 2.42 -7.35 12.00
C MET A 158 3.84 -7.63 11.48
N TRP A 159 4.09 -7.28 10.21
CA TRP A 159 5.34 -7.59 9.53
C TRP A 159 6.56 -6.80 10.03
N LEU A 160 6.32 -5.62 10.60
CA LEU A 160 7.35 -4.78 11.20
C LEU A 160 7.07 -4.68 12.69
N ASP A 161 8.13 -4.75 13.52
CA ASP A 161 7.99 -4.63 14.97
C ASP A 161 7.33 -3.32 15.40
N THR A 162 7.46 -2.27 14.59
CA THR A 162 6.85 -0.95 14.82
C THR A 162 5.33 -0.93 14.62
N TRP A 163 4.71 -2.02 14.14
CA TRP A 163 3.26 -2.09 13.91
C TRP A 163 2.46 -2.56 15.13
N VAL A 164 3.14 -3.07 16.17
CA VAL A 164 2.56 -3.55 17.42
C VAL A 164 2.39 -2.42 18.44
#